data_AF-A0A5J4WJ49-F1
#
_entry.id   AF-A0A5J4WJ49-F1
#
_cell.length_a   1.000
_cell.length_b   1.000
_cell.length_c   1.000
_cell.angle_alpha   90.00
_cell.angle_beta   90.00
_cell.angle_gamma   90.00
#
_symmetry.space_group_name_H-M   'P 1'
#
loop_
_entity.id
_entity.type
_entity.pdbx_description
1 polymer ?
#
loop_
_entity_poly.entity_id
_entity_poly.type
_entity_poly.pdbx_seq_one_letter_code
_entity_poly.pdbx_strand_id
1 'polypeptide(L)'
;MSPQQLSKNGVFEQVKKLIEKAYVMNGNKRVHLIGHSQGCSFIHYFLTSYINSIAWTNQYIASMNLVSPNLGGAPMALAFAAGPRKWAVPTLSAEQTHNIVKYFAGLYWMLPNENSFRSQTSNKEHNLEIQSDDVSAIVATVEIVSQKNDNNENNKETASTVYPISVKNITWMFDTTGRENQAEAVRQMQTIINEPPYGLNKL
;
A
#
# COMPACT_ATOMS: atom_id res chain seq x y z
N MET A 1 3.56 4.88 -9.81
CA MET A 1 2.30 5.05 -10.57
C MET A 1 1.23 4.22 -9.90
N SER A 2 0.02 4.73 -9.78
CA SER A 2 -1.15 3.93 -9.36
C SER A 2 -1.61 2.99 -10.48
N PRO A 3 -2.42 1.95 -10.19
CA PRO A 3 -3.00 1.09 -11.22
C PRO A 3 -3.72 1.86 -12.34
N GLN A 4 -4.47 2.90 -11.98
CA GLN A 4 -5.20 3.75 -12.92
C GLN A 4 -4.24 4.53 -13.83
N GLN A 5 -3.14 5.05 -13.29
CA GLN A 5 -2.09 5.71 -14.09
C GLN A 5 -1.40 4.72 -15.03
N LEU A 6 -1.15 3.48 -14.58
CA LEU A 6 -0.58 2.42 -15.41
C LEU A 6 -1.50 2.08 -16.58
N SER A 7 -2.82 2.01 -16.33
CA SER A 7 -3.83 1.81 -17.38
C SER A 7 -3.87 2.99 -18.36
N LYS A 8 -4.00 4.22 -17.85
CA LYS A 8 -4.08 5.46 -18.66
C LYS A 8 -2.84 5.67 -19.53
N ASN A 9 -1.66 5.32 -19.03
CA ASN A 9 -0.40 5.42 -19.76
C ASN A 9 -0.14 4.23 -20.70
N GLY A 10 -1.10 3.30 -20.82
CA GLY A 10 -1.03 2.15 -21.73
C GLY A 10 -0.01 1.08 -21.32
N VAL A 11 0.46 1.07 -20.07
CA VAL A 11 1.47 0.10 -19.60
C VAL A 11 0.91 -1.32 -19.63
N PHE A 12 -0.33 -1.52 -19.18
CA PHE A 12 -0.95 -2.84 -19.20
C PHE A 12 -1.16 -3.36 -20.62
N GLU A 13 -1.55 -2.50 -21.56
CA GLU A 13 -1.69 -2.87 -22.97
C GLU A 13 -0.34 -3.30 -23.58
N GLN A 14 0.73 -2.59 -23.24
CA GLN A 14 2.09 -2.96 -23.65
C GLN A 14 2.50 -4.33 -23.09
N VAL A 15 2.20 -4.61 -21.82
CA VAL A 15 2.48 -5.92 -21.20
C VAL A 15 1.66 -7.03 -21.86
N LYS A 16 0.37 -6.77 -22.15
CA LYS A 16 -0.50 -7.71 -22.87
C LYS A 16 0.09 -8.08 -24.24
N LYS A 17 0.47 -7.07 -25.04
CA LYS A 17 1.11 -7.28 -26.35
C LYS A 17 2.45 -8.02 -26.24
N LEU A 18 3.22 -7.75 -25.20
CA LEU A 18 4.49 -8.44 -24.95
C LEU A 18 4.26 -9.93 -24.66
N ILE A 19 3.24 -10.27 -23.87
CA ILE A 19 2.86 -11.65 -23.57
C ILE A 19 2.38 -12.37 -24.84
N GLU A 20 1.50 -11.75 -25.61
CA GLU A 20 1.00 -12.31 -26.88
C GLU A 20 2.13 -12.54 -27.89
N LYS A 21 3.05 -11.58 -27.99
CA LYS A 21 4.25 -11.71 -28.82
C LYS A 21 5.15 -12.85 -28.34
N ALA A 22 5.42 -12.94 -27.04
CA ALA A 22 6.25 -14.01 -26.47
C ALA A 22 5.63 -15.40 -26.68
N TYR A 23 4.30 -15.52 -26.58
CA TYR A 23 3.56 -16.74 -26.89
C TYR A 23 3.80 -17.22 -28.32
N VAL A 24 3.62 -16.34 -29.31
CA VAL A 24 3.84 -16.67 -30.73
C VAL A 24 5.30 -17.02 -31.00
N MET A 25 6.23 -16.21 -30.48
CA MET A 25 7.68 -16.44 -30.65
C MET A 25 8.15 -17.77 -30.05
N ASN A 26 7.47 -18.26 -29.01
CA ASN A 26 7.79 -19.53 -28.35
C ASN A 26 7.00 -20.72 -28.90
N GLY A 27 6.45 -20.61 -30.11
CA GLY A 27 5.71 -21.69 -30.77
C GLY A 27 4.39 -22.00 -30.08
N ASN A 28 3.63 -20.95 -29.71
CA ASN A 28 2.34 -21.04 -29.03
C ASN A 28 2.42 -21.68 -27.64
N LYS A 29 3.57 -21.54 -26.97
CA LYS A 29 3.74 -21.95 -25.58
C LYS A 29 3.33 -20.82 -24.64
N ARG A 30 2.51 -21.16 -23.65
CA ARG A 30 2.05 -20.26 -22.59
C ARG A 30 3.23 -19.67 -21.80
N VAL A 31 3.08 -18.43 -21.35
CA VAL A 31 4.11 -17.63 -20.67
C VAL A 31 4.03 -17.80 -19.16
N HIS A 32 5.17 -17.91 -18.50
CA HIS A 32 5.29 -17.86 -17.05
C HIS A 32 5.53 -16.42 -16.59
N LEU A 33 4.70 -15.92 -15.68
CA LEU A 33 4.88 -14.61 -15.07
C LEU A 33 5.64 -14.78 -13.76
N ILE A 34 6.64 -13.92 -13.52
CA ILE A 34 7.41 -13.88 -12.27
C ILE A 34 7.33 -12.45 -11.73
N GLY A 35 6.78 -12.31 -10.53
CA GLY A 35 6.71 -11.04 -9.80
C GLY A 35 7.63 -11.07 -8.59
N HIS A 36 8.23 -9.93 -8.28
CA HIS A 36 8.96 -9.70 -7.03
C HIS A 36 8.43 -8.43 -6.35
N SER A 37 8.19 -8.49 -5.03
CA SER A 37 7.72 -7.35 -4.24
C SER A 37 6.47 -6.71 -4.86
N GLN A 38 6.49 -5.40 -5.12
CA GLN A 38 5.38 -4.68 -5.75
C GLN A 38 5.05 -5.17 -7.18
N GLY A 39 5.98 -5.84 -7.85
CA GLY A 39 5.72 -6.51 -9.13
C GLY A 39 4.67 -7.62 -9.01
N CYS A 40 4.51 -8.21 -7.82
CA CYS A 40 3.45 -9.19 -7.56
C CYS A 40 2.07 -8.54 -7.60
N SER A 41 1.90 -7.40 -6.93
CA SER A 41 0.64 -6.64 -6.95
C SER A 41 0.32 -6.12 -8.36
N PHE A 42 1.34 -5.72 -9.12
CA PHE A 42 1.19 -5.38 -10.54
C PHE A 42 0.63 -6.55 -11.36
N ILE A 43 1.25 -7.73 -11.29
CA ILE A 43 0.80 -8.91 -12.04
C ILE A 43 -0.62 -9.32 -11.61
N HIS A 44 -0.87 -9.34 -10.30
CA HIS A 44 -2.18 -9.67 -9.76
C HIS A 44 -3.27 -8.74 -10.29
N TYR A 45 -3.04 -7.42 -10.25
CA TYR A 45 -3.98 -6.43 -10.79
C TYR A 45 -4.14 -6.54 -12.31
N PHE A 46 -3.02 -6.73 -13.03
CA PHE A 46 -3.03 -6.91 -14.48
C PHE A 46 -3.94 -8.07 -14.90
N LEU A 47 -3.84 -9.22 -14.24
CA LEU A 47 -4.66 -10.40 -14.58
C LEU A 47 -6.11 -10.26 -14.10
N THR A 48 -6.33 -9.85 -12.85
CA THR A 48 -7.66 -9.90 -12.21
C THR A 48 -8.53 -8.69 -12.52
N SER A 49 -7.95 -7.52 -12.78
CA SER A 49 -8.71 -6.28 -13.02
C SER A 49 -8.61 -5.80 -14.46
N TYR A 50 -7.41 -5.79 -15.04
CA TYR A 50 -7.22 -5.25 -16.40
C TYR A 50 -7.59 -6.25 -17.49
N ILE A 51 -7.03 -7.47 -17.46
CA ILE A 51 -7.34 -8.51 -18.44
C ILE A 51 -8.75 -9.07 -18.20
N ASN A 52 -9.07 -9.43 -16.94
CA ASN A 52 -10.37 -9.94 -16.49
C ASN A 52 -11.04 -10.91 -17.49
N SER A 53 -10.24 -11.84 -18.03
CA SER A 53 -10.68 -12.78 -19.06
C SER A 53 -10.03 -14.14 -18.82
N ILE A 54 -10.85 -15.11 -18.44
CA ILE A 54 -10.44 -16.49 -18.22
C ILE A 54 -9.93 -17.10 -19.54
N ALA A 55 -10.61 -16.81 -20.67
CA ALA A 55 -10.23 -17.32 -21.98
C ALA A 55 -8.83 -16.82 -22.38
N TRP A 56 -8.56 -15.52 -22.24
CA TRP A 56 -7.24 -14.96 -22.52
C TRP A 56 -6.17 -15.56 -21.59
N THR A 57 -6.48 -15.63 -20.28
CA THR A 57 -5.53 -16.16 -19.29
C THR A 57 -5.17 -17.63 -19.58
N ASN A 58 -6.17 -18.46 -19.90
CA ASN A 58 -5.96 -19.87 -20.25
C ASN A 58 -5.16 -20.04 -21.55
N GLN A 59 -5.33 -19.13 -22.51
CA GLN A 59 -4.60 -19.17 -23.77
C GLN A 59 -3.13 -18.77 -23.59
N TYR A 60 -2.84 -17.74 -22.80
CA TYR A 60 -1.52 -17.11 -22.79
C TYR A 60 -0.67 -17.39 -21.55
N ILE A 61 -1.26 -17.74 -20.40
CA ILE A 61 -0.54 -17.82 -19.12
C ILE A 61 -0.39 -19.27 -18.65
N ALA A 62 0.84 -19.66 -18.35
CA ALA A 62 1.20 -20.99 -17.85
C ALA A 62 1.17 -21.04 -16.33
N SER A 63 1.84 -20.08 -15.69
CA SER A 63 1.83 -19.92 -14.23
C SER A 63 2.12 -18.48 -13.82
N MET A 64 1.78 -18.17 -12.57
CA MET A 64 2.09 -16.93 -11.89
C MET A 64 2.94 -17.25 -10.66
N ASN A 65 4.21 -16.85 -10.66
CA ASN A 65 5.16 -17.12 -9.60
C ASN A 65 5.44 -15.80 -8.86
N LEU A 66 4.96 -15.68 -7.62
CA LEU A 66 5.03 -14.45 -6.85
C LEU A 66 6.06 -14.59 -5.73
N VAL A 67 7.07 -13.74 -5.73
CA VAL A 67 8.14 -13.73 -4.73
C VAL A 67 8.00 -12.51 -3.84
N SER A 68 7.89 -12.75 -2.52
CA SER A 68 7.66 -11.70 -1.51
C SER A 68 6.51 -10.75 -1.84
N PRO A 69 5.29 -11.28 -2.13
CA PRO A 69 4.15 -10.44 -2.50
C PRO A 69 3.68 -9.56 -1.34
N ASN A 70 3.18 -8.38 -1.67
CA ASN A 70 2.63 -7.40 -0.74
C ASN A 70 1.13 -7.15 -0.98
N LEU A 71 0.37 -8.21 -1.31
CA LEU A 71 -1.06 -8.11 -1.64
C LEU A 71 -1.90 -7.54 -0.49
N GLY A 72 -1.44 -7.72 0.75
CA GLY A 72 -2.04 -7.15 1.97
C GLY A 72 -1.59 -5.73 2.32
N GLY A 73 -0.68 -5.16 1.53
CA GLY A 73 0.12 -4.02 1.93
C GLY A 73 1.36 -4.42 2.75
N ALA A 74 2.17 -3.42 3.09
CA ALA A 74 3.41 -3.55 3.82
C ALA A 74 3.48 -2.47 4.93
N PRO A 75 3.59 -2.83 6.22
CA PRO A 75 3.72 -1.85 7.30
C PRO A 75 4.92 -0.90 7.13
N MET A 76 5.97 -1.36 6.44
CA MET A 76 7.12 -0.53 6.10
C MET A 76 6.74 0.65 5.19
N ALA A 77 5.76 0.49 4.29
CA ALA A 77 5.27 1.57 3.45
C ALA A 77 4.63 2.69 4.30
N LEU A 78 3.86 2.30 5.32
CA LEU A 78 3.32 3.25 6.30
C LEU A 78 4.44 4.00 7.01
N ALA A 79 5.48 3.31 7.49
CA ALA A 79 6.60 3.95 8.16
C ALA A 79 7.34 4.99 7.28
N PHE A 80 7.47 4.72 5.97
CA PHE A 80 8.05 5.66 5.01
C PHE A 80 7.13 6.84 4.68
N ALA A 81 5.82 6.62 4.62
CA ALA A 81 4.85 7.70 4.43
C ALA A 81 4.78 8.62 5.67
N ALA A 82 4.87 8.02 6.87
CA ALA A 82 4.73 8.68 8.17
C ALA A 82 5.90 9.58 8.55
N GLY A 83 7.06 9.49 7.89
CA GLY A 83 8.15 10.44 8.11
C GLY A 83 9.48 10.13 7.44
N PRO A 84 10.47 11.03 7.63
CA PRO A 84 11.80 10.84 7.08
C PRO A 84 12.42 9.55 7.61
N ARG A 85 12.79 8.67 6.67
CA ARG A 85 13.55 7.46 6.96
C ARG A 85 14.65 7.31 5.94
N LYS A 86 15.85 6.97 6.40
CA LYS A 86 16.98 6.73 5.52
C LYS A 86 16.78 5.38 4.81
N TRP A 87 16.88 5.38 3.48
CA TRP A 87 16.97 4.13 2.72
C TRP A 87 18.35 3.48 2.90
N ALA A 88 18.45 2.19 2.60
CA ALA A 88 19.74 1.48 2.55
C ALA A 88 20.62 1.92 1.35
N VAL A 89 20.43 3.14 0.86
CA VAL A 89 21.20 3.78 -0.21
C VAL A 89 22.13 4.81 0.44
N PRO A 90 23.46 4.59 0.43
CA PRO A 90 24.41 5.42 1.19
C PRO A 90 24.33 6.93 0.89
N THR A 91 23.94 7.30 -0.34
CA THR A 91 23.91 8.68 -0.85
C THR A 91 22.59 9.41 -0.62
N LEU A 92 21.55 8.75 -0.10
CA LEU A 92 20.25 9.38 0.17
C LEU A 92 20.10 9.69 1.67
N SER A 93 19.88 10.96 1.99
CA SER A 93 19.47 11.40 3.31
C SER A 93 18.01 11.02 3.58
N ALA A 94 17.61 10.97 4.86
CA ALA A 94 16.22 10.70 5.22
C ALA A 94 15.26 11.77 4.67
N GLU A 95 15.71 13.02 4.54
CA GLU A 95 14.93 14.12 3.97
C GLU A 95 14.77 13.98 2.45
N GLN A 96 15.85 13.61 1.74
CA GLN A 96 15.78 13.33 0.31
C GLN A 96 14.84 12.16 0.03
N THR A 97 14.96 11.07 0.81
CA THR A 97 14.01 9.96 0.74
C THR A 97 12.58 10.43 0.99
N HIS A 98 12.36 11.25 2.01
CA HIS A 98 11.03 11.78 2.32
C HIS A 98 10.44 12.56 1.14
N ASN A 99 11.25 13.42 0.49
CA ASN A 99 10.82 14.18 -0.68
C ASN A 99 10.45 13.30 -1.87
N ILE A 100 11.15 12.17 -2.06
CA ILE A 100 10.82 11.18 -3.10
C ILE A 100 9.51 10.45 -2.75
N VAL A 101 9.38 9.97 -1.51
CA VAL A 101 8.26 9.14 -1.06
C VAL A 101 6.92 9.87 -1.21
N LYS A 102 6.89 11.19 -0.97
CA LYS A 102 5.71 12.05 -1.15
C LYS A 102 5.01 11.81 -2.50
N TYR A 103 5.78 11.64 -3.56
CA TYR A 103 5.27 11.50 -4.93
C TYR A 103 5.33 10.06 -5.45
N PHE A 104 5.81 9.12 -4.63
CA PHE A 104 5.99 7.74 -5.04
C PHE A 104 4.70 6.95 -4.90
N ALA A 105 3.76 7.13 -5.84
CA ALA A 105 2.45 6.47 -5.83
C ALA A 105 2.51 4.93 -5.63
N GLY A 106 3.62 4.30 -6.02
CA GLY A 106 3.85 2.88 -5.77
C GLY A 106 3.85 2.53 -4.29
N LEU A 107 4.41 3.39 -3.43
CA LEU A 107 4.46 3.19 -1.98
C LEU A 107 3.08 3.26 -1.33
N TYR A 108 2.24 4.20 -1.77
CA TYR A 108 0.89 4.32 -1.24
C TYR A 108 0.00 3.14 -1.65
N TRP A 109 0.21 2.55 -2.83
CA TRP A 109 -0.43 1.29 -3.20
C TRP A 109 0.00 0.12 -2.30
N MET A 110 1.12 0.24 -1.59
CA MET A 110 1.57 -0.75 -0.59
C MET A 110 1.06 -0.46 0.82
N LEU A 111 0.20 0.54 1.04
CA LEU A 111 -0.32 0.77 2.38
C LEU A 111 -1.13 -0.45 2.86
N PRO A 112 -1.08 -0.77 4.17
CA PRO A 112 -1.86 -1.85 4.76
C PRO A 112 -3.33 -1.78 4.36
N ASN A 113 -3.92 -2.93 4.00
CA ASN A 113 -5.35 -3.04 3.71
C ASN A 113 -6.09 -3.98 4.66
N GLU A 114 -7.41 -3.81 4.75
CA GLU A 114 -8.25 -4.55 5.69
C GLU A 114 -8.30 -6.05 5.40
N ASN A 115 -8.05 -6.48 4.16
CA ASN A 115 -8.12 -7.91 3.82
C ASN A 115 -7.01 -8.71 4.49
N SER A 116 -5.84 -8.11 4.73
CA SER A 116 -4.73 -8.75 5.43
C SER A 116 -4.55 -8.29 6.87
N PHE A 117 -5.00 -7.07 7.19
CA PHE A 117 -4.99 -6.53 8.55
C PHE A 117 -6.42 -6.48 9.10
N ARG A 118 -7.13 -7.61 9.01
CA ARG A 118 -8.42 -7.82 9.69
C ARG A 118 -8.15 -8.30 11.11
N SER A 119 -8.77 -7.67 12.10
CA SER A 119 -8.71 -8.16 13.47
C SER A 119 -9.40 -9.52 13.51
N GLN A 120 -8.69 -10.56 13.92
CA GLN A 120 -9.35 -11.80 14.32
C GLN A 120 -9.95 -11.54 15.70
N THR A 121 -11.27 -11.54 15.78
CA THR A 121 -11.97 -11.79 17.05
C THR A 121 -11.71 -13.24 17.47
N SER A 122 -10.51 -13.50 17.97
CA SER A 122 -10.25 -14.71 18.73
C SER A 122 -10.87 -14.51 20.12
N ASN A 123 -12.12 -14.94 20.26
CA ASN A 123 -12.60 -15.35 21.57
C ASN A 123 -11.73 -16.52 22.03
N LYS A 124 -10.68 -16.24 22.83
CA LYS A 124 -10.20 -17.09 23.93
C LYS A 124 -8.99 -16.46 24.65
N GLU A 125 -9.24 -16.16 25.92
CA GLU A 125 -8.30 -16.20 27.03
C GLU A 125 -7.07 -15.27 26.97
N HIS A 126 -7.31 -13.99 27.25
CA HIS A 126 -6.64 -13.31 28.37
C HIS A 126 -7.32 -11.95 28.62
N ASN A 127 -7.53 -11.63 29.89
CA ASN A 127 -8.32 -10.50 30.41
C ASN A 127 -7.75 -9.12 30.01
N LEU A 128 -7.98 -8.70 28.77
CA LEU A 128 -7.97 -7.30 28.37
C LEU A 128 -9.27 -7.05 27.60
N GLU A 129 -10.26 -6.58 28.33
CA GLU A 129 -11.57 -6.20 27.81
C GLU A 129 -11.40 -4.91 26.99
N ILE A 130 -11.06 -5.04 25.70
CA ILE A 130 -11.20 -3.95 24.74
C ILE A 130 -12.63 -4.03 24.21
N GLN A 131 -13.51 -3.30 24.88
CA GLN A 131 -14.89 -3.05 24.47
C GLN A 131 -14.88 -2.12 23.24
N SER A 132 -15.09 -2.64 22.03
CA SER A 132 -15.78 -1.93 20.93
C SER A 132 -15.88 -2.82 19.70
N ASP A 133 -17.05 -2.79 19.05
CA ASP A 133 -17.33 -3.44 17.77
C ASP A 133 -16.52 -2.87 16.57
N ASP A 134 -15.44 -2.12 16.83
CA ASP A 134 -14.63 -1.44 15.83
C ASP A 134 -13.12 -1.59 16.09
N VAL A 135 -12.68 -2.78 16.49
CA VAL A 135 -11.25 -3.10 16.57
C VAL A 135 -10.72 -3.37 15.16
N SER A 136 -10.60 -2.32 14.35
CA SER A 136 -9.80 -2.35 13.13
C SER A 136 -8.37 -2.79 13.50
N ALA A 137 -7.76 -3.75 12.75
CA ALA A 137 -6.46 -4.26 13.19
C ALA A 137 -5.45 -3.12 13.22
N ILE A 138 -4.76 -3.03 14.36
CA ILE A 138 -3.72 -2.03 14.57
C ILE A 138 -2.55 -2.40 13.64
N VAL A 139 -2.22 -1.48 12.74
CA VAL A 139 -1.12 -1.62 11.78
C VAL A 139 0.15 -0.91 12.25
N ALA A 140 0.01 0.09 13.13
CA ALA A 140 1.12 0.79 13.78
C ALA A 140 0.63 1.50 15.06
N THR A 141 1.56 2.02 15.86
CA THR A 141 1.28 2.97 16.94
C THR A 141 2.11 4.24 16.72
N VAL A 142 1.55 5.38 17.12
CA VAL A 142 2.22 6.69 17.09
C VAL A 142 2.32 7.21 18.50
N GLU A 143 3.53 7.54 18.92
CA GLU A 143 3.78 8.16 20.23
C GLU A 143 3.97 9.66 20.03
N ILE A 144 3.11 10.45 20.67
CA ILE A 144 3.25 11.91 20.72
C ILE A 144 3.88 12.27 22.06
N VAL A 145 5.09 12.83 21.99
CA VAL A 145 5.83 13.30 23.15
C VAL A 145 5.66 14.81 23.25
N SER A 146 4.98 15.25 24.30
CA SER A 146 4.84 16.68 24.64
C SER A 146 5.85 17.04 25.72
N GLN A 147 6.62 18.11 25.47
CA GLN A 147 7.51 18.70 26.47
C GLN A 147 6.86 19.97 27.00
N LYS A 148 6.58 19.99 28.30
CA LYS A 148 6.13 21.21 28.96
C LYS A 148 7.38 22.03 29.31
N ASN A 149 7.59 23.13 28.60
CA ASN A 149 8.62 24.12 28.96
C ASN A 149 8.04 25.03 30.05
N ASP A 150 8.11 24.60 31.30
CA ASP A 150 8.03 25.55 32.40
C ASP A 150 9.39 26.27 32.51
N ASN A 151 9.39 27.59 32.67
CA ASN A 151 10.58 28.46 32.72
C ASN A 151 11.54 28.17 33.90
N ASN A 152 11.39 27.04 34.59
CA ASN A 152 12.31 26.54 35.60
C ASN A 152 13.07 25.34 35.02
N GLU A 153 14.37 25.53 34.75
CA GLU A 153 15.27 24.56 34.12
C GLU A 153 15.37 23.18 34.80
N ASN A 154 14.77 23.00 35.98
CA ASN A 154 14.95 21.84 36.83
C ASN A 154 13.83 20.78 36.77
N ASN A 155 12.73 20.98 36.04
CA ASN A 155 11.68 19.96 35.90
C ASN A 155 11.08 19.96 34.48
N LYS A 156 11.75 19.26 33.54
CA LYS A 156 11.17 18.92 32.23
C LYS A 156 10.29 17.68 32.39
N GLU A 157 9.01 17.88 32.70
CA GLU A 157 8.04 16.78 32.66
C GLU A 157 7.72 16.45 31.20
N THR A 158 8.05 15.22 30.80
CA THR A 158 7.81 14.70 29.45
C THR A 158 6.56 13.84 29.51
N ALA A 159 5.46 14.31 28.93
CA ALA A 159 4.23 13.53 28.82
C ALA A 159 4.17 12.85 27.44
N SER A 160 4.00 11.53 27.45
CA SER A 160 3.87 10.72 26.24
C SER A 160 2.46 10.15 26.12
N THR A 161 1.86 10.22 24.92
CA THR A 161 0.57 9.59 24.61
C THR A 161 0.71 8.73 23.36
N VAL A 162 0.29 7.46 23.46
CA VAL A 162 0.36 6.48 22.36
C VAL A 162 -1.00 6.33 21.70
N TYR A 163 -1.05 6.50 20.38
CA TYR A 163 -2.24 6.37 19.56
C TYR A 163 -2.14 5.16 18.63
N PRO A 164 -3.12 4.24 18.64
CA PRO A 164 -3.17 3.13 17.69
C PRO A 164 -3.61 3.62 16.30
N ILE A 165 -2.86 3.20 15.28
CA ILE A 165 -3.18 3.42 13.87
C ILE A 165 -3.66 2.10 13.28
N SER A 166 -4.82 2.13 12.63
CA SER A 166 -5.43 1.05 11.86
C SER A 166 -5.58 1.45 10.40
N VAL A 167 -6.04 0.51 9.57
CA VAL A 167 -6.36 0.78 8.16
C VAL A 167 -7.44 1.88 8.03
N LYS A 168 -8.39 1.95 8.98
CA LYS A 168 -9.52 2.89 8.93
C LYS A 168 -9.13 4.33 9.29
N ASN A 169 -8.16 4.52 10.18
CA ASN A 169 -7.76 5.84 10.69
C ASN A 169 -6.38 6.28 10.21
N ILE A 170 -5.78 5.61 9.22
CA ILE A 170 -4.44 5.93 8.72
C ILE A 170 -4.31 7.38 8.19
N THR A 171 -5.41 7.96 7.71
CA THR A 171 -5.49 9.38 7.29
C THR A 171 -5.31 10.33 8.47
N TRP A 172 -5.90 10.02 9.63
CA TRP A 172 -5.78 10.83 10.86
C TRP A 172 -4.32 11.03 11.28
N MET A 173 -3.47 10.01 11.10
CA MET A 173 -2.05 10.12 11.37
C MET A 173 -1.37 11.21 10.50
N PHE A 174 -1.71 11.29 9.21
CA PHE A 174 -1.13 12.28 8.32
C PHE A 174 -1.64 13.69 8.62
N ASP A 175 -2.94 13.82 8.95
CA ASP A 175 -3.56 15.08 9.32
C ASP A 175 -2.96 15.67 10.59
N THR A 176 -2.79 14.84 11.63
CA THR A 176 -2.26 15.29 12.94
C THR A 176 -0.76 15.59 12.94
N THR A 177 -0.02 15.12 11.93
CA THR A 177 1.43 15.34 11.81
C THR A 177 1.81 16.42 10.79
N GLY A 178 0.84 17.18 10.27
CA GLY A 178 1.07 18.24 9.29
C GLY A 178 1.50 17.73 7.91
N ARG A 179 1.11 16.51 7.54
CA ARG A 179 1.49 15.83 6.29
C ARG A 179 0.37 15.88 5.26
N GLU A 180 -0.04 17.09 4.90
CA GLU A 180 -1.23 17.36 4.08
C GLU A 180 -1.19 16.64 2.72
N ASN A 181 -0.03 16.60 2.05
CA ASN A 181 0.13 15.92 0.76
C ASN A 181 -0.11 14.41 0.86
N GLN A 182 0.37 13.78 1.94
CA GLN A 182 0.18 12.35 2.19
C GLN A 182 -1.28 12.06 2.54
N ALA A 183 -1.90 12.91 3.37
CA ALA A 183 -3.32 12.80 3.71
C ALA A 183 -4.17 12.87 2.44
N GLU A 184 -3.92 13.86 1.59
CA GLU A 184 -4.61 14.04 0.32
C GLU A 184 -4.40 12.86 -0.64
N ALA A 185 -3.17 12.34 -0.75
CA ALA A 185 -2.90 11.16 -1.56
C ALA A 185 -3.73 9.93 -1.11
N VAL A 186 -3.85 9.71 0.21
CA VAL A 186 -4.66 8.60 0.74
C VAL A 186 -6.16 8.84 0.52
N ARG A 187 -6.66 10.06 0.67
CA ARG A 187 -8.05 10.41 0.37
C ARG A 187 -8.39 10.17 -1.11
N GLN A 188 -7.52 10.61 -2.02
CA GLN A 188 -7.68 10.34 -3.45
C GLN A 188 -7.72 8.84 -3.76
N MET A 189 -6.91 8.03 -3.07
CA MET A 189 -6.98 6.58 -3.22
C MET A 189 -8.30 6.00 -2.73
N GLN A 190 -8.85 6.48 -1.61
CA GLN A 190 -10.18 6.06 -1.15
C GLN A 190 -11.26 6.40 -2.19
N THR A 191 -11.22 7.59 -2.79
CA THR A 191 -12.12 7.95 -3.89
C THR A 191 -11.98 7.00 -5.08
N ILE A 192 -10.75 6.76 -5.53
CA ILE A 192 -10.44 5.92 -6.69
C ILE A 192 -10.80 4.44 -6.46
N ILE A 193 -10.64 3.91 -5.25
CA ILE A 193 -11.03 2.53 -4.90
C ILE A 193 -12.55 2.36 -5.04
N ASN A 194 -13.31 3.41 -4.73
CA ASN A 194 -14.77 3.40 -4.82
C ASN A 194 -15.28 3.69 -6.25
N GLU A 195 -14.40 4.09 -7.16
CA GLU A 195 -14.73 4.24 -8.59
C GLU A 195 -14.57 2.90 -9.33
N PRO A 196 -15.51 2.55 -10.22
CA PRO A 196 -15.35 1.36 -11.06
C PRO A 196 -14.10 1.50 -11.94
N PRO A 197 -13.35 0.41 -12.21
CA PRO A 197 -12.22 0.42 -13.11
C PRO A 197 -12.57 1.10 -14.44
N TYR A 198 -11.73 2.06 -14.86
CA TYR A 198 -11.89 2.74 -16.15
C TYR A 198 -11.93 1.70 -17.28
N GLY A 199 -13.07 1.61 -17.97
CA GLY A 199 -13.33 0.60 -19.00
C GLY A 199 -14.60 -0.24 -18.80
N LEU A 200 -15.27 -0.15 -17.64
CA LEU A 200 -16.55 -0.85 -17.39
C LEU A 200 -17.80 -0.08 -17.85
N ASN A 201 -17.67 1.18 -18.28
CA ASN A 201 -18.75 1.91 -18.94
C ASN A 201 -18.71 1.65 -20.46
N LYS A 202 -19.06 0.43 -20.87
CA LYS A 202 -19.50 0.06 -22.24
C LYS A 202 -19.89 -1.43 -22.29
N LEU A 203 -20.98 -1.78 -21.63
CA LEU A 203 -21.89 -2.86 -22.04
C LEU A 203 -23.31 -2.38 -21.83
#